data_AF-R6R0J8-F1
#
_entry.id   AF-R6R0J8-F1
#
_cell.length_a   1.000
_cell.length_b   1.000
_cell.length_c   1.000
_cell.angle_alpha   90.00
_cell.angle_beta   90.00
_cell.angle_gamma   90.00
#
_symmetry.space_group_name_H-M   'P 1'
#
loop_
_entity.id
_entity.type
_entity.pdbx_description
1 polymer ?
#
loop_
_entity_poly.entity_id
_entity_poly.type
_entity_poly.pdbx_seq_one_letter_code
_entity_poly.pdbx_strand_id
1 'polypeptide(L)'
;MDRYLKETKMLDFNNINIQNLINERNWKKEDDFHKIQLIYNFIRDEILFGYNVDDNISASEVLKDGYGQCNTKGTLFMALLRGCLIPCRIHGFTIDKKLQKGAMTGLVYLLAPKNVFHSYVEVYLEGKWYNLEGFILDKKYLFNLQKKFNNCTAFCGYGVAVKDFKNPQIDFNRNDTYIQSEGINNDFGRYDSPDDLLTEHGQNITKLKQFVYKNLGRHLMNKNVKKIRGY
;
A
#
# COMPACT_ATOMS: atom_id res chain seq x y z
N MET A 1 3.29 -13.44 20.02
CA MET A 1 2.65 -12.23 19.47
C MET A 1 3.61 -11.04 19.47
N ASP A 2 4.51 -10.95 20.45
CA ASP A 2 5.42 -9.81 20.66
C ASP A 2 6.24 -9.39 19.43
N ARG A 3 6.67 -10.35 18.59
CA ARG A 3 7.40 -10.04 17.35
C ARG A 3 6.60 -9.17 16.36
N TYR A 4 5.26 -9.30 16.36
CA TYR A 4 4.35 -8.52 15.52
C TYR A 4 4.02 -7.13 16.07
N LEU A 5 4.68 -6.74 17.17
CA LEU A 5 4.57 -5.42 17.80
C LEU A 5 5.93 -4.71 17.86
N LYS A 6 7.00 -5.30 17.32
CA LYS A 6 8.34 -4.72 17.37
C LYS A 6 8.48 -3.53 16.42
N GLU A 7 9.21 -2.52 16.88
CA GLU A 7 9.70 -1.44 16.04
C GLU A 7 10.84 -1.94 15.15
N THR A 8 10.95 -1.36 13.97
CA THR A 8 12.06 -1.57 13.03
C THR A 8 12.46 -0.21 12.43
N LYS A 9 13.46 -0.20 11.53
CA LYS A 9 13.87 1.04 10.87
C LYS A 9 12.75 1.58 9.97
N MET A 10 12.03 0.71 9.28
CA MET A 10 10.91 1.13 8.45
C MET A 10 9.62 1.34 9.24
N LEU A 11 9.38 0.55 10.29
CA LEU A 11 8.23 0.65 11.17
C LEU A 11 8.53 1.53 12.38
N ASP A 12 9.06 2.73 12.14
CA ASP A 12 9.55 3.66 13.16
C ASP A 12 8.43 4.36 13.94
N PHE A 13 7.53 3.58 14.54
CA PHE A 13 6.33 4.11 15.17
C PHE A 13 6.61 4.94 16.42
N ASN A 14 7.79 4.84 17.06
CA ASN A 14 8.17 5.75 18.14
C ASN A 14 8.65 7.12 17.65
N ASN A 15 8.74 7.34 16.33
CA ASN A 15 8.97 8.65 15.75
C ASN A 15 7.91 9.66 16.22
N ILE A 16 8.34 10.86 16.57
CA ILE A 16 7.47 11.92 17.11
C ILE A 16 6.28 12.25 16.21
N ASN A 17 6.46 12.26 14.88
CA ASN A 17 5.38 12.57 13.94
C ASN A 17 4.32 11.46 13.90
N ILE A 18 4.75 10.20 14.02
CA ILE A 18 3.84 9.05 14.09
C ILE A 18 3.06 9.07 15.40
N GLN A 19 3.75 9.28 16.54
CA GLN A 19 3.08 9.36 17.84
C GLN A 19 2.13 10.56 17.94
N ASN A 20 2.51 11.72 17.38
CA ASN A 20 1.62 12.89 17.32
C ASN A 20 0.34 12.56 16.56
N LEU A 21 0.43 11.97 15.36
CA LEU A 21 -0.76 11.56 14.61
C LEU A 21 -1.65 10.59 15.40
N ILE A 22 -1.06 9.56 16.03
CA ILE A 22 -1.81 8.58 16.83
C ILE A 22 -2.54 9.26 17.99
N ASN A 23 -1.88 10.21 18.67
CA ASN A 23 -2.45 10.95 19.79
C ASN A 23 -3.56 11.91 19.34
N GLU A 24 -3.32 12.68 18.27
CA GLU A 24 -4.30 13.62 17.69
C GLU A 24 -5.57 12.89 17.25
N ARG A 25 -5.43 11.72 16.64
CA ARG A 25 -6.55 10.88 16.18
C ARG A 25 -7.20 10.07 17.31
N ASN A 26 -6.62 10.07 18.51
CA ASN A 26 -7.09 9.34 19.69
C ASN A 26 -7.31 7.83 19.49
N TRP A 27 -6.69 7.19 18.48
CA TRP A 27 -6.94 5.79 18.16
C TRP A 27 -6.71 4.83 19.32
N LYS A 28 -5.74 5.12 20.21
CA LYS A 28 -5.45 4.29 21.39
C LYS A 28 -6.65 4.14 22.35
N LYS A 29 -7.66 5.01 22.31
CA LYS A 29 -8.84 4.98 23.16
C LYS A 29 -9.98 4.10 22.63
N GLU A 30 -9.91 3.70 21.37
CA GLU A 30 -10.91 2.87 20.72
C GLU A 30 -10.72 1.38 21.05
N ASP A 31 -11.74 0.54 20.81
CA ASP A 31 -11.53 -0.90 20.80
C ASP A 31 -10.72 -1.34 19.56
N ASP A 32 -10.22 -2.57 19.59
CA ASP A 32 -9.27 -3.06 18.59
C ASP A 32 -9.85 -3.09 17.17
N PHE A 33 -11.16 -3.35 17.01
CA PHE A 33 -11.79 -3.27 15.70
C PHE A 33 -11.80 -1.84 15.17
N HIS A 34 -12.22 -0.87 15.99
CA HIS A 34 -12.28 0.53 15.59
C HIS A 34 -10.89 1.13 15.37
N LYS A 35 -9.86 0.75 16.16
CA LYS A 35 -8.45 1.09 15.88
C LYS A 35 -8.07 0.70 14.46
N ILE A 36 -8.28 -0.57 14.09
CA ILE A 36 -7.90 -1.09 12.77
C ILE A 36 -8.69 -0.35 11.68
N GLN A 37 -10.00 -0.22 11.85
CA GLN A 37 -10.86 0.41 10.84
C GLN A 37 -10.52 1.88 10.61
N LEU A 38 -10.30 2.66 11.68
CA LEU A 38 -9.96 4.08 11.58
C LEU A 38 -8.59 4.30 10.95
N ILE A 39 -7.58 3.51 11.36
CA ILE A 39 -6.24 3.57 10.78
C ILE A 39 -6.31 3.15 9.30
N TYR A 40 -7.02 2.07 8.98
CA TYR A 40 -7.20 1.59 7.61
C TYR A 40 -7.84 2.66 6.71
N ASN A 41 -8.88 3.32 7.20
CA ASN A 41 -9.54 4.41 6.47
C ASN A 41 -8.62 5.62 6.27
N PHE A 42 -7.84 5.99 7.28
CA PHE A 42 -6.82 7.04 7.17
C PHE A 42 -5.79 6.69 6.07
N ILE A 43 -5.23 5.48 6.10
CA ILE A 43 -4.28 5.04 5.08
C ILE A 43 -4.92 5.03 3.70
N ARG A 44 -6.17 4.58 3.57
CA ARG A 44 -6.85 4.53 2.28
C ARG A 44 -7.06 5.93 1.70
N ASP A 45 -7.68 6.81 2.46
CA ASP A 45 -8.29 8.02 1.92
C ASP A 45 -7.46 9.29 2.16
N GLU A 46 -6.60 9.33 3.18
CA GLU A 46 -5.79 10.52 3.50
C GLU A 46 -4.34 10.40 3.02
N ILE A 47 -3.78 9.19 2.98
CA ILE A 47 -2.48 8.93 2.32
C ILE A 47 -2.75 8.57 0.86
N LEU A 48 -2.58 9.53 -0.04
CA LEU A 48 -3.01 9.35 -1.44
C LEU A 48 -2.25 8.22 -2.14
N PHE A 49 -2.87 7.57 -3.12
CA PHE A 49 -2.13 6.66 -4.00
C PHE A 49 -1.08 7.43 -4.81
N GLY A 50 0.17 6.97 -4.81
CA GLY A 50 1.30 7.58 -5.50
C GLY A 50 2.59 6.79 -5.33
N TYR A 51 3.67 7.25 -5.94
CA TYR A 51 4.94 6.53 -6.02
C TYR A 51 6.03 7.31 -5.30
N ASN A 52 6.50 6.78 -4.17
CA ASN A 52 7.58 7.38 -3.38
C ASN A 52 8.93 7.24 -4.07
N VAL A 53 9.94 7.82 -3.44
CA VAL A 53 11.33 7.83 -3.93
C VAL A 53 11.96 6.44 -3.94
N ASP A 54 11.57 5.58 -3.01
CA ASP A 54 12.05 4.22 -2.79
C ASP A 54 11.00 3.45 -1.95
N ASP A 55 11.02 2.11 -2.00
CA ASP A 55 10.18 1.27 -1.14
C ASP A 55 10.76 1.15 0.29
N ASN A 56 12.07 1.33 0.45
CA ASN A 56 12.79 1.20 1.72
C ASN A 56 12.84 2.52 2.53
N ILE A 57 11.73 3.28 2.54
CA ILE A 57 11.59 4.48 3.36
C ILE A 57 10.80 4.20 4.64
N SER A 58 11.06 4.99 5.69
CA SER A 58 10.39 4.85 6.98
C SER A 58 8.93 5.29 6.93
N ALA A 59 8.11 4.76 7.83
CA ALA A 59 6.72 5.15 7.99
C ALA A 59 6.58 6.67 8.20
N SER A 60 7.46 7.26 9.01
CA SER A 60 7.51 8.71 9.20
C SER A 60 7.74 9.51 7.91
N GLU A 61 8.58 9.04 6.98
CA GLU A 61 8.80 9.70 5.70
C GLU A 61 7.60 9.52 4.76
N VAL A 62 6.95 8.34 4.77
CA VAL A 62 5.70 8.13 4.02
C VAL A 62 4.60 9.07 4.52
N LEU A 63 4.47 9.24 5.83
CA LEU A 63 3.49 10.16 6.43
C LEU A 63 3.75 11.60 5.98
N LYS A 64 5.02 12.02 5.99
CA LYS A 64 5.44 13.36 5.54
C LYS A 64 5.20 13.58 4.04
N ASP A 65 5.44 12.56 3.20
CA ASP A 65 5.14 12.61 1.77
C ASP A 65 3.62 12.79 1.52
N GLY A 66 2.77 12.21 2.38
CA GLY A 66 1.30 12.28 2.26
C GLY A 66 0.73 11.42 1.13
N TYR A 67 1.55 10.54 0.55
CA TYR A 67 1.14 9.58 -0.47
C TYR A 67 2.04 8.35 -0.46
N GLY A 68 1.55 7.26 -1.05
CA GLY A 68 2.38 6.09 -1.32
C GLY A 68 1.69 5.01 -2.13
N GLN A 69 2.43 3.92 -2.32
CA GLN A 69 2.00 2.72 -3.05
C GLN A 69 1.82 1.56 -2.08
N CYS A 70 1.55 0.35 -2.58
CA CYS A 70 1.35 -0.85 -1.77
C CYS A 70 2.35 -1.00 -0.62
N ASN A 71 3.65 -1.03 -0.93
CA ASN A 71 4.70 -1.29 0.04
C ASN A 71 4.81 -0.15 1.07
N THR A 72 4.91 1.10 0.61
CA THR A 72 5.10 2.26 1.50
C THR A 72 3.85 2.59 2.33
N LYS A 73 2.65 2.49 1.74
CA LYS A 73 1.40 2.59 2.51
C LYS A 73 1.26 1.43 3.50
N GLY A 74 1.68 0.22 3.13
CA GLY A 74 1.75 -0.93 4.03
C GLY A 74 2.68 -0.69 5.21
N THR A 75 3.87 -0.12 4.97
CA THR A 75 4.83 0.29 6.02
C THR A 75 4.21 1.28 7.00
N LEU A 76 3.60 2.36 6.51
CA LEU A 76 2.93 3.33 7.38
C LEU A 76 1.75 2.69 8.12
N PHE A 77 0.95 1.87 7.44
CA PHE A 77 -0.17 1.18 8.06
C PHE A 77 0.27 0.30 9.23
N MET A 78 1.29 -0.53 9.01
CA MET A 78 1.86 -1.40 10.04
C MET A 78 2.42 -0.60 11.22
N ALA A 79 3.12 0.51 10.97
CA ALA A 79 3.65 1.36 12.03
C ALA A 79 2.53 1.95 12.91
N LEU A 80 1.45 2.46 12.31
CA LEU A 80 0.31 2.99 13.07
C LEU A 80 -0.42 1.90 13.85
N LEU A 81 -0.62 0.71 13.27
CA LEU A 81 -1.19 -0.43 13.96
C LEU A 81 -0.35 -0.82 15.19
N ARG A 82 0.97 -0.97 15.03
CA ARG A 82 1.87 -1.33 16.14
C ARG A 82 1.96 -0.25 17.20
N GLY A 83 1.96 1.02 16.79
CA GLY A 83 1.87 2.16 17.71
C GLY A 83 0.56 2.20 18.52
N CYS A 84 -0.49 1.51 18.04
CA CYS A 84 -1.76 1.28 18.73
C CYS A 84 -1.89 -0.12 19.36
N LEU A 85 -0.77 -0.85 19.47
CA LEU A 85 -0.68 -2.20 20.04
C LEU A 85 -1.49 -3.27 19.29
N ILE A 86 -1.75 -3.06 18.00
CA ILE A 86 -2.39 -4.06 17.13
C ILE A 86 -1.33 -4.92 16.44
N PRO A 87 -1.31 -6.25 16.66
CA PRO A 87 -0.38 -7.14 15.99
C PRO A 87 -0.65 -7.21 14.49
N CYS A 88 0.39 -7.01 13.69
CA CYS A 88 0.33 -7.10 12.24
C CYS A 88 1.61 -7.70 11.65
N ARG A 89 1.49 -8.25 10.45
CA ARG A 89 2.59 -8.80 9.65
C ARG A 89 2.40 -8.48 8.18
N ILE A 90 3.43 -8.70 7.36
CA ILE A 90 3.38 -8.40 5.94
C ILE A 90 3.45 -9.70 5.13
N HIS A 91 2.75 -9.73 3.99
CA HIS A 91 2.81 -10.81 3.03
C HIS A 91 3.40 -10.28 1.73
N GLY A 92 4.51 -10.87 1.28
CA GLY A 92 5.21 -10.43 0.08
C GLY A 92 4.95 -11.32 -1.12
N PHE A 93 4.92 -10.72 -2.31
CA PHE A 93 4.77 -11.43 -3.57
C PHE A 93 5.23 -10.56 -4.75
N THR A 94 5.21 -11.11 -5.96
CA THR A 94 5.27 -10.30 -7.19
C THR A 94 3.95 -10.28 -7.92
N ILE A 95 3.71 -9.17 -8.62
CA ILE A 95 2.57 -8.99 -9.53
C ILE A 95 3.02 -8.74 -10.96
N ASP A 96 2.19 -9.07 -11.95
CA ASP A 96 2.45 -8.69 -13.35
C ASP A 96 2.29 -7.17 -13.54
N LYS A 97 3.28 -6.53 -14.18
CA LYS A 97 3.28 -5.09 -14.46
C LYS A 97 2.04 -4.61 -15.23
N LYS A 98 1.30 -5.50 -15.91
CA LYS A 98 0.00 -5.19 -16.52
C LYS A 98 -0.94 -4.47 -15.57
N LEU A 99 -0.90 -4.79 -14.28
CA LEU A 99 -1.67 -4.11 -13.24
C LEU A 99 -1.36 -2.61 -13.15
N GLN A 100 -0.10 -2.23 -13.42
CA GLN A 100 0.36 -0.85 -13.41
C GLN A 100 0.16 -0.14 -14.76
N LYS A 101 -0.30 -0.86 -15.80
CA LYS A 101 -0.55 -0.27 -17.12
C LYS A 101 -1.59 0.83 -17.01
N GLY A 102 -1.24 2.02 -17.46
CA GLY A 102 -2.12 3.17 -17.37
C GLY A 102 -1.82 4.08 -16.19
N ALA A 103 -1.27 3.59 -15.08
CA ALA A 103 -0.61 4.43 -14.07
C ALA A 103 0.84 4.74 -14.50
N MET A 104 1.56 3.70 -14.94
CA MET A 104 2.78 3.78 -15.74
C MET A 104 2.43 3.85 -17.23
N THR A 105 3.07 4.76 -17.97
CA THR A 105 2.82 4.96 -19.41
C THR A 105 4.13 5.10 -20.20
N GLY A 106 4.04 4.91 -21.52
CA GLY A 106 5.16 5.10 -22.46
C GLY A 106 6.43 4.32 -22.08
N LEU A 107 7.58 4.99 -22.16
CA LEU A 107 8.89 4.40 -21.85
C LEU A 107 8.98 3.87 -20.42
N VAL A 108 8.32 4.51 -19.46
CA VAL A 108 8.31 4.06 -18.05
C VAL A 108 7.70 2.66 -17.95
N TYR A 109 6.58 2.40 -18.64
CA TYR A 109 5.95 1.08 -18.66
C TYR A 109 6.77 0.05 -19.47
N LEU A 110 7.37 0.47 -20.58
CA LEU A 110 8.17 -0.41 -21.43
C LEU A 110 9.39 -0.95 -20.67
N LEU A 111 10.11 -0.07 -19.96
CA LEU A 111 11.33 -0.38 -19.22
C LEU A 111 11.08 -1.01 -17.85
N ALA A 112 9.83 -0.96 -17.35
CA ALA A 112 9.46 -1.58 -16.09
C ALA A 112 9.62 -3.11 -16.15
N PRO A 113 10.12 -3.73 -15.07
CA PRO A 113 10.25 -5.18 -14.95
C PRO A 113 8.89 -5.86 -15.09
N LYS A 114 8.86 -7.07 -15.65
CA LYS A 114 7.61 -7.82 -15.86
C LYS A 114 6.93 -8.15 -14.54
N ASN A 115 7.72 -8.57 -13.55
CA ASN A 115 7.27 -8.87 -12.20
C ASN A 115 7.67 -7.69 -11.29
N VAL A 116 6.70 -7.11 -10.61
CA VAL A 116 6.88 -5.97 -9.71
C VAL A 116 6.70 -6.45 -8.27
N PHE A 117 7.61 -6.06 -7.38
CA PHE A 117 7.54 -6.40 -5.98
C PHE A 117 6.31 -5.76 -5.33
N HIS A 118 5.60 -6.53 -4.51
CA HIS A 118 4.31 -6.14 -3.96
C HIS A 118 4.09 -6.76 -2.58
N SER A 119 3.17 -6.15 -1.84
CA SER A 119 2.77 -6.68 -0.54
C SER A 119 1.36 -6.26 -0.14
N TYR A 120 0.79 -7.00 0.82
CA TYR A 120 -0.34 -6.56 1.64
C TYR A 120 -0.06 -6.80 3.13
N VAL A 121 -0.88 -6.21 4.00
CA VAL A 121 -0.73 -6.34 5.45
C VAL A 121 -1.75 -7.34 5.98
N GLU A 122 -1.31 -8.27 6.82
CA GLU A 122 -2.20 -9.14 7.60
C GLU A 122 -2.33 -8.59 9.03
N VAL A 123 -3.56 -8.43 9.53
CA VAL A 123 -3.86 -7.89 10.86
C VAL A 123 -4.56 -8.93 11.71
N TYR A 124 -4.14 -9.06 12.98
CA TYR A 124 -4.78 -9.97 13.92
C TYR A 124 -5.90 -9.29 14.70
N LEU A 125 -7.10 -9.84 14.64
CA LEU A 125 -8.28 -9.37 15.37
C LEU A 125 -9.16 -10.58 15.76
N GLU A 126 -9.60 -10.64 17.01
CA GLU A 126 -10.59 -11.63 17.49
C GLU A 126 -10.20 -13.10 17.17
N GLY A 127 -8.91 -13.45 17.26
CA GLY A 127 -8.44 -14.82 17.01
C GLY A 127 -8.13 -15.14 15.54
N LYS A 128 -8.27 -14.18 14.63
CA LYS A 128 -8.14 -14.38 13.18
C LYS A 128 -7.18 -13.37 12.55
N TRP A 129 -6.56 -13.78 11.45
CA TRP A 129 -5.78 -12.90 10.57
C TRP A 129 -6.66 -12.46 9.41
N TYR A 130 -6.72 -11.16 9.16
CA TYR A 130 -7.41 -10.55 8.02
C TYR A 130 -6.38 -9.99 7.05
N ASN A 131 -6.54 -10.28 5.76
CA ASN A 131 -5.69 -9.77 4.69
C ASN A 131 -6.21 -8.42 4.22
N LEU A 132 -5.42 -7.37 4.37
CA LEU A 132 -5.80 -6.00 4.06
C LEU A 132 -4.91 -5.46 2.94
N GLU A 133 -5.47 -5.37 1.74
CA GLU A 133 -4.84 -4.79 0.55
C GLU A 133 -5.68 -3.62 -0.02
N GLY A 134 -6.98 -3.57 0.26
CA GLY A 134 -7.91 -2.58 -0.30
C GLY A 134 -7.59 -1.11 0.03
N PHE A 135 -6.69 -0.83 0.97
CA PHE A 135 -6.28 0.53 1.35
C PHE A 135 -5.40 1.22 0.30
N ILE A 136 -4.90 0.50 -0.71
CA ILE A 136 -3.88 1.03 -1.63
C ILE A 136 -4.42 2.24 -2.40
N LEU A 137 -5.66 2.17 -2.88
CA LEU A 137 -6.28 3.23 -3.67
C LEU A 137 -7.26 4.06 -2.83
N ASP A 138 -7.08 5.38 -2.86
CA ASP A 138 -8.07 6.31 -2.29
C ASP A 138 -9.39 6.25 -3.06
N LYS A 139 -10.51 6.42 -2.34
CA LYS A 139 -11.87 6.33 -2.92
C LYS A 139 -12.07 7.26 -4.12
N LYS A 140 -11.50 8.47 -4.07
CA LYS A 140 -11.60 9.45 -5.15
C LYS A 140 -10.93 8.96 -6.44
N TYR A 141 -9.72 8.41 -6.33
CA TYR A 141 -9.01 7.81 -7.47
C TYR A 141 -9.81 6.65 -8.08
N LEU A 142 -10.25 5.69 -7.25
CA LEU A 142 -11.00 4.53 -7.71
C LEU A 142 -12.32 4.94 -8.39
N PHE A 143 -13.08 5.85 -7.78
CA PHE A 143 -14.34 6.34 -8.31
C PHE A 143 -14.19 6.97 -9.70
N ASN A 144 -13.14 7.77 -9.91
CA ASN A 144 -12.89 8.36 -11.22
C ASN A 144 -12.45 7.32 -12.27
N LEU A 145 -11.72 6.28 -11.87
CA LEU A 145 -11.45 5.14 -12.75
C LEU A 145 -12.74 4.41 -13.13
N GLN A 146 -13.62 4.14 -12.16
CA GLN A 146 -14.93 3.51 -12.40
C GLN A 146 -15.79 4.34 -13.33
N LYS A 147 -15.80 5.68 -13.20
CA LYS A 147 -16.46 6.58 -14.15
C LYS A 147 -15.87 6.48 -15.56
N LYS A 148 -14.55 6.44 -15.66
CA LYS A 148 -13.84 6.37 -16.95
C LYS A 148 -14.05 5.03 -17.66
N PHE A 149 -14.18 3.93 -16.91
CA PHE A 149 -14.31 2.56 -17.40
C PHE A 149 -15.61 1.91 -16.91
N ASN A 150 -16.73 2.61 -17.06
CA ASN A 150 -18.04 2.23 -16.51
C ASN A 150 -18.64 0.91 -17.06
N ASN A 151 -18.17 0.47 -18.22
CA ASN A 151 -18.65 -0.74 -18.90
C ASN A 151 -17.84 -2.00 -18.54
N CYS A 152 -16.85 -1.91 -17.66
CA CYS A 152 -16.04 -3.06 -17.25
C CYS A 152 -16.68 -3.80 -16.05
N THR A 153 -16.77 -5.13 -16.16
CA THR A 153 -17.09 -6.01 -15.01
C THR A 153 -15.79 -6.36 -14.27
N ALA A 154 -14.85 -7.00 -14.95
CA ALA A 154 -13.48 -7.19 -14.46
C ALA A 154 -12.57 -6.08 -14.99
N PHE A 155 -11.54 -5.73 -14.24
CA PHE A 155 -10.62 -4.65 -14.60
C PHE A 155 -9.19 -4.95 -14.16
N CYS A 156 -8.22 -4.68 -15.04
CA CYS A 156 -6.78 -4.83 -14.77
C CYS A 156 -6.01 -3.66 -15.41
N GLY A 157 -5.36 -2.85 -14.58
CA GLY A 157 -4.66 -1.65 -14.97
C GLY A 157 -4.81 -0.54 -13.94
N TYR A 158 -4.05 0.55 -14.08
CA TYR A 158 -4.15 1.73 -13.22
C TYR A 158 -4.02 1.43 -11.71
N GLY A 159 -3.28 0.39 -11.33
CA GLY A 159 -3.18 -0.01 -9.93
C GLY A 159 -4.40 -0.82 -9.44
N VAL A 160 -5.21 -1.39 -10.33
CA VAL A 160 -6.36 -2.24 -9.97
C VAL A 160 -6.24 -3.58 -10.70
N ALA A 161 -6.58 -4.67 -10.02
CA ALA A 161 -6.83 -5.98 -10.62
C ALA A 161 -7.95 -6.69 -9.83
N VAL A 162 -9.19 -6.64 -10.33
CA VAL A 162 -10.38 -7.19 -9.66
C VAL A 162 -11.36 -7.81 -10.65
N LYS A 163 -12.16 -8.78 -10.17
CA LYS A 163 -13.24 -9.43 -10.93
C LYS A 163 -14.54 -8.65 -10.94
N ASP A 164 -14.83 -7.91 -9.86
CA ASP A 164 -15.93 -6.95 -9.77
C ASP A 164 -15.35 -5.54 -9.55
N PHE A 165 -15.23 -4.80 -10.65
CA PHE A 165 -14.71 -3.44 -10.65
C PHE A 165 -15.73 -2.41 -10.16
N LYS A 166 -17.02 -2.74 -10.16
CA LYS A 166 -18.06 -1.83 -9.67
C LYS A 166 -18.12 -1.84 -8.16
N ASN A 167 -17.94 -3.01 -7.54
CA ASN A 167 -18.02 -3.17 -6.09
C ASN A 167 -16.81 -3.97 -5.53
N PRO A 168 -15.56 -3.48 -5.67
CA PRO A 168 -14.42 -4.15 -5.07
C PRO A 168 -14.49 -4.06 -3.53
N GLN A 169 -14.06 -5.12 -2.86
CA GLN A 169 -14.07 -5.18 -1.39
C GLN A 169 -12.92 -4.37 -0.80
N ILE A 170 -13.12 -3.06 -0.66
CA ILE A 170 -12.10 -2.10 -0.18
C ILE A 170 -12.41 -1.51 1.19
N ASP A 171 -13.56 -1.81 1.78
CA ASP A 171 -13.94 -1.37 3.12
C ASP A 171 -13.67 -2.51 4.12
N PHE A 172 -12.98 -2.19 5.21
CA PHE A 172 -12.73 -3.14 6.29
C PHE A 172 -13.90 -3.13 7.28
N ASN A 173 -14.56 -4.26 7.41
CA ASN A 173 -15.61 -4.54 8.38
C ASN A 173 -15.55 -6.02 8.81
N ARG A 174 -14.41 -6.44 9.39
CA ARG A 174 -14.12 -7.85 9.74
C ARG A 174 -14.14 -8.78 8.51
N ASN A 175 -13.59 -8.31 7.42
CA ASN A 175 -13.44 -9.04 6.17
C ASN A 175 -12.04 -8.78 5.60
N ASP A 176 -11.58 -9.68 4.76
CA ASP A 176 -10.42 -9.38 3.91
C ASP A 176 -10.77 -8.28 2.90
N THR A 177 -9.78 -7.47 2.52
CA THR A 177 -9.94 -6.43 1.50
C THR A 177 -8.90 -6.60 0.40
N TYR A 178 -9.34 -6.43 -0.85
CA TYR A 178 -8.50 -6.65 -2.02
C TYR A 178 -8.77 -5.62 -3.10
N ILE A 179 -7.72 -5.23 -3.82
CA ILE A 179 -7.81 -4.33 -4.98
C ILE A 179 -6.82 -4.68 -6.09
N GLN A 180 -5.82 -5.52 -5.80
CA GLN A 180 -4.74 -5.89 -6.71
C GLN A 180 -4.40 -7.40 -6.70
N SER A 181 -5.07 -8.19 -5.88
CA SER A 181 -4.80 -9.63 -5.67
C SER A 181 -4.88 -10.50 -6.93
N GLU A 182 -5.67 -10.14 -7.94
CA GLU A 182 -5.72 -10.90 -9.21
C GLU A 182 -4.43 -10.74 -10.05
N GLY A 183 -3.50 -9.88 -9.63
CA GLY A 183 -2.21 -9.66 -10.29
C GLY A 183 -1.08 -10.56 -9.80
N ILE A 184 -1.27 -11.32 -8.72
CA ILE A 184 -0.22 -12.10 -8.03
C ILE A 184 0.30 -13.23 -8.93
N ASN A 185 1.62 -13.34 -9.07
CA ASN A 185 2.25 -14.37 -9.90
C ASN A 185 3.40 -15.13 -9.24
N ASN A 186 3.87 -14.71 -8.07
CA ASN A 186 4.81 -15.48 -7.25
C ASN A 186 4.67 -15.08 -5.78
N ASP A 187 4.46 -16.05 -4.90
CA ASP A 187 4.23 -15.84 -3.47
C ASP A 187 5.54 -16.02 -2.69
N PHE A 188 5.95 -15.01 -1.90
CA PHE A 188 7.12 -15.08 -1.02
C PHE A 188 6.76 -15.46 0.42
N GLY A 189 5.47 -15.46 0.77
CA GLY A 189 5.00 -15.76 2.10
C GLY A 189 5.06 -14.56 3.05
N ARG A 190 5.10 -14.89 4.35
CA ARG A 190 4.84 -13.95 5.44
C ARG A 190 6.12 -13.58 6.16
N TYR A 191 6.24 -12.29 6.46
CA TYR A 191 7.35 -11.71 7.18
C TYR A 191 6.87 -10.92 8.38
N ASP A 192 7.70 -10.88 9.41
CA ASP A 192 7.41 -10.10 10.61
C ASP A 192 7.53 -8.60 10.33
N SER A 193 8.32 -8.14 9.36
CA SER A 193 8.49 -6.72 9.03
C SER A 193 8.74 -6.47 7.52
N PRO A 194 8.46 -5.26 7.00
CA PRO A 194 8.85 -4.89 5.64
C PRO A 194 10.37 -4.83 5.46
N ASP A 195 11.14 -4.55 6.53
CA ASP A 195 12.60 -4.56 6.50
C ASP A 195 13.14 -5.94 6.11
N ASP A 196 12.62 -7.00 6.75
CA ASP A 196 13.02 -8.38 6.48
C ASP A 196 12.62 -8.79 5.05
N LEU A 197 11.37 -8.49 4.67
CA LEU A 197 10.85 -8.81 3.34
C LEU A 197 11.65 -8.12 2.23
N LEU A 198 11.97 -6.83 2.38
CA LEU A 198 12.76 -6.09 1.39
C LEU A 198 14.22 -6.51 1.35
N THR A 199 14.78 -6.97 2.47
CA THR A 199 16.14 -7.50 2.51
C THR A 199 16.27 -8.76 1.66
N GLU A 200 15.26 -9.65 1.72
CA GLU A 200 15.28 -10.91 0.97
C GLU A 200 14.77 -10.78 -0.47
N HIS A 201 13.72 -9.98 -0.69
CA HIS A 201 12.97 -9.96 -1.94
C HIS A 201 12.81 -8.56 -2.56
N GLY A 202 13.48 -7.55 -2.01
CA GLY A 202 13.48 -6.20 -2.53
C GLY A 202 13.88 -6.16 -4.01
N GLN A 203 13.24 -5.27 -4.77
CA GLN A 203 13.36 -5.28 -6.21
C GLN A 203 14.77 -4.88 -6.66
N ASN A 204 15.52 -5.85 -7.20
CA ASN A 204 16.88 -5.62 -7.67
C ASN A 204 16.87 -4.86 -9.01
N ILE A 205 17.06 -3.55 -8.96
CA ILE A 205 17.22 -2.69 -10.12
C ILE A 205 18.62 -2.08 -10.16
N THR A 206 19.18 -1.96 -11.36
CA THR A 206 20.49 -1.30 -11.55
C THR A 206 20.44 0.14 -11.04
N LYS A 207 21.56 0.66 -10.52
CA LYS A 207 21.67 2.06 -10.02
C LYS A 207 21.19 3.10 -11.03
N LEU A 208 21.45 2.88 -12.33
CA LEU A 208 20.97 3.78 -13.40
C LEU A 208 19.43 3.79 -13.47
N LYS A 209 18.78 2.63 -13.47
CA LYS A 209 17.32 2.53 -13.45
C LYS A 209 16.71 3.14 -12.18
N GLN A 210 17.35 2.92 -11.01
CA GLN A 210 16.93 3.55 -9.76
C GLN A 210 17.01 5.07 -9.84
N PHE A 211 18.10 5.60 -10.40
CA PHE A 211 18.27 7.04 -10.62
C PHE A 211 17.19 7.61 -11.56
N VAL A 212 16.91 6.95 -12.68
CA VAL A 212 15.86 7.39 -13.62
C VAL A 212 14.47 7.32 -12.99
N TYR A 213 14.16 6.25 -12.25
CA TYR A 213 12.89 6.14 -11.51
C TYR A 213 12.73 7.29 -10.51
N LYS A 214 13.76 7.51 -9.67
CA LYS A 214 13.77 8.52 -8.62
C LYS A 214 13.61 9.94 -9.15
N ASN A 215 14.30 10.29 -10.24
CA ASN A 215 14.35 11.67 -10.73
C ASN A 215 13.34 11.97 -11.85
N LEU A 216 12.77 10.97 -12.50
CA LEU A 216 11.84 11.17 -13.62
C LEU A 216 10.62 10.24 -13.55
N GLY A 217 10.84 8.93 -13.49
CA GLY A 217 9.79 7.92 -13.61
C GLY A 217 8.63 8.13 -12.63
N ARG A 218 8.93 8.22 -11.34
CA ARG A 218 7.91 8.41 -10.29
C ARG A 218 7.13 9.71 -10.45
N HIS A 219 7.77 10.80 -10.93
CA HIS A 219 7.10 12.08 -11.12
C HIS A 219 6.09 12.03 -12.27
N LEU A 220 6.44 11.35 -13.37
CA LEU A 220 5.52 11.11 -14.49
C LEU A 220 4.33 10.26 -14.04
N MET A 221 4.60 9.19 -13.29
CA MET A 221 3.57 8.31 -12.73
C MET A 221 2.64 9.07 -11.78
N ASN A 222 3.19 9.86 -10.86
CA ASN A 222 2.42 10.69 -9.93
C ASN A 222 1.58 11.76 -10.64
N LYS A 223 2.11 12.39 -11.69
CA LYS A 223 1.33 13.35 -12.51
C LYS A 223 0.11 12.67 -13.14
N ASN A 224 0.29 11.45 -13.63
CA ASN A 224 -0.78 10.69 -14.25
C ASN A 224 -1.82 10.20 -13.24
N VAL A 225 -1.37 9.74 -12.05
CA VAL A 225 -2.26 9.39 -10.94
C VAL A 225 -3.08 10.59 -10.48
N LYS A 226 -2.47 11.78 -10.35
CA LYS A 226 -3.18 13.04 -10.06
C LYS A 226 -4.24 13.38 -11.11
N LYS A 227 -3.89 13.25 -12.40
CA LYS A 227 -4.84 13.49 -13.51
C LYS A 227 -6.07 12.58 -13.43
N ILE A 228 -5.89 11.30 -13.11
CA ILE A 228 -7.02 10.36 -12.94
C ILE A 228 -7.87 10.74 -11.73
N ARG A 229 -7.22 11.12 -10.63
CA ARG A 229 -7.92 11.62 -9.43
C ARG A 229 -8.68 12.92 -9.68
N GLY A 230 -8.41 13.63 -10.77
CA GLY A 230 -9.10 14.87 -11.15
C GLY A 230 -8.48 16.12 -10.54
N TYR A 231 -7.15 16.12 -10.38
CA TYR A 231 -6.34 17.30 -10.07
C TYR A 231 -5.56 17.76 -11.29
#